data_AF-A0A0U5F8U9-F1
#
_entry.id   AF-A0A0U5F8U9-F1
#
_cell.length_a   1.000
_cell.length_b   1.000
_cell.length_c   1.000
_cell.angle_alpha   90.00
_cell.angle_beta   90.00
_cell.angle_gamma   90.00
#
_symmetry.space_group_name_H-M   'P 1'
#
loop_
_entity.id
_entity.type
_entity.pdbx_description
1 polymer ?
#
loop_
_entity_poly.entity_id
_entity_poly.type
_entity_poly.pdbx_seq_one_letter_code
_entity_poly.pdbx_strand_id
1 'polypeptide(L)' 'MLAALRARGAAQSANAKGHGESQPVAPNTVNGQDNPGGRQLNRRVEIFLRT' A
#
# COMPACT_ATOMS: atom_id res chain seq x y z
N MET A 1 3.29 -3.04 10.35
CA MET A 1 3.34 -1.57 10.22
C MET A 1 2.50 -0.85 11.28
N LEU A 2 1.16 -0.93 11.27
CA LEU A 2 0.30 -0.19 12.22
C LEU A 2 0.66 -0.46 13.69
N ALA A 3 0.95 -1.71 14.05
CA ALA A 3 1.42 -2.06 15.39
C ALA A 3 2.72 -1.32 15.79
N ALA A 4 3.66 -1.17 14.86
CA ALA A 4 4.92 -0.46 15.10
C ALA A 4 4.70 1.05 15.26
N LEU A 5 3.74 1.64 14.54
CA LEU A 5 3.35 3.04 14.72
C LEU A 5 2.71 3.26 16.10
N ARG A 6 1.82 2.36 16.52
CA ARG A 6 1.19 2.40 17.84
C ARG A 6 2.22 2.26 18.98
N ALA A 7 3.18 1.35 18.82
CA ALA A 7 4.27 1.19 19.78
C ALA A 7 5.12 2.45 19.96
N ARG A 8 5.16 3.33 18.94
CA ARG A 8 5.82 4.64 19.00
C ARG A 8 4.90 5.78 19.44
N GLY A 9 3.69 5.48 19.90
CA GLY A 9 2.74 6.49 20.38
C GLY A 9 2.04 7.29 19.27
N ALA A 10 1.97 6.78 18.04
CA ALA A 10 1.25 7.40 16.94
C ALA A 10 0.10 6.52 16.41
N ALA A 11 -0.83 7.14 15.67
CA ALA A 11 -1.88 6.44 14.92
C ALA A 11 -2.76 5.49 15.76
N GLN A 12 -3.05 5.85 17.02
CA GLN A 12 -3.83 5.05 17.97
C GLN A 12 -5.23 4.73 17.42
N SER A 13 -5.89 5.72 16.83
CA SER A 13 -7.22 5.61 16.23
C SER A 13 -7.23 5.16 14.77
N ALA A 14 -6.05 4.91 14.16
CA ALA A 14 -5.98 4.54 12.76
C ALA A 14 -6.39 3.08 12.53
N ASN A 15 -6.91 2.80 11.33
CA ASN A 15 -7.25 1.47 10.84
C ASN A 15 -6.36 1.11 9.65
N ALA A 16 -6.00 -0.17 9.50
CA ALA A 16 -5.26 -0.68 8.35
C ALA A 16 -6.17 -1.56 7.49
N LYS A 17 -6.13 -1.36 6.17
CA LYS A 17 -6.85 -2.18 5.19
C LYS A 17 -5.88 -2.64 4.11
N GLY A 18 -5.87 -3.95 3.84
CA GLY A 18 -5.13 -4.52 2.71
C GLY A 18 -5.98 -4.47 1.45
N HIS A 19 -5.46 -3.84 0.39
CA HIS A 19 -6.13 -3.79 -0.92
C HIS A 19 -5.61 -4.84 -1.91
N GLY A 20 -4.54 -5.57 -1.56
CA GLY A 20 -3.92 -6.56 -2.45
C GLY A 20 -3.62 -5.95 -3.82
N GLU A 21 -4.00 -6.65 -4.88
CA GLU A 21 -3.81 -6.21 -6.27
C GLU A 21 -5.01 -5.45 -6.86
N SER A 22 -6.05 -5.19 -6.06
CA SER A 22 -7.29 -4.57 -6.55
C SER A 22 -7.17 -3.07 -6.86
N GLN A 23 -6.09 -2.41 -6.42
CA GLN A 23 -5.85 -0.97 -6.60
C GLN A 23 -4.40 -0.68 -7.07
N PRO A 24 -4.04 -1.07 -8.30
CA PRO A 24 -2.72 -0.83 -8.84
C PRO A 24 -2.52 0.65 -9.19
N VAL A 25 -1.34 1.19 -8.89
CA VAL A 25 -0.89 2.50 -9.44
C VAL A 25 -0.23 2.36 -10.79
N ALA A 26 0.27 1.16 -11.11
CA ALA A 26 0.86 0.83 -12.40
C ALA A 26 0.44 -0.59 -12.83
N PRO A 27 0.34 -0.89 -14.13
CA PRO A 27 -0.02 -2.23 -14.58
C PRO A 27 0.98 -3.29 -14.11
N ASN A 28 0.50 -4.40 -13.53
CA ASN A 28 1.33 -5.57 -13.20
C ASN A 28 1.83 -6.30 -14.46
N THR A 29 1.14 -6.12 -15.58
CA THR A 29 1.49 -6.68 -16.89
C THR A 29 1.34 -5.64 -17.99
N VAL A 30 2.16 -5.75 -19.04
CA VAL A 30 2.08 -4.94 -20.25
C VAL A 30 2.17 -5.89 -21.44
N ASN A 31 1.21 -5.81 -22.37
CA ASN A 31 1.11 -6.72 -23.52
C ASN A 31 1.12 -8.22 -23.13
N GLY A 32 0.47 -8.55 -22.01
CA GLY A 32 0.42 -9.92 -21.49
C GLY A 32 1.71 -10.43 -20.84
N GLN A 33 2.80 -9.65 -20.89
CA GLN A 33 4.04 -9.95 -20.19
C GLN A 33 4.08 -9.28 -18.83
N ASP A 34 4.82 -9.90 -17.93
CA ASP A 34 5.07 -9.38 -16.60
C ASP A 34 5.77 -8.01 -16.63
N ASN A 35 5.33 -7.10 -15.77
CA ASN A 35 5.95 -5.79 -15.57
C ASN A 35 6.52 -5.68 -14.14
N PRO A 36 7.80 -6.05 -13.93
CA PRO A 36 8.45 -5.94 -12.63
C PRO A 36 8.44 -4.52 -12.05
N GLY A 37 8.58 -3.51 -12.91
CA GLY A 37 8.55 -2.10 -12.50
C GLY A 37 7.17 -1.71 -11.96
N GLY A 38 6.11 -2.08 -12.67
CA GLY A 38 4.73 -1.85 -12.22
C GLY A 38 4.41 -2.56 -10.91
N ARG A 39 4.80 -3.82 -10.77
CA ARG A 39 4.66 -4.55 -9.49
C ARG A 39 5.44 -3.90 -8.36
N GLN A 40 6.62 -3.35 -8.65
CA GLN A 40 7.41 -2.65 -7.64
C GLN A 40 6.70 -1.40 -7.14
N LEU A 41 6.09 -0.63 -8.04
CA LEU A 41 5.28 0.54 -7.68
C LEU A 41 4.02 0.14 -6.89
N ASN A 42 3.44 -1.03 -7.17
CA ASN A 42 2.26 -1.53 -6.47
C ASN A 42 2.55 -2.06 -5.06
N ARG A 43 3.80 -2.42 -4.73
CA ARG A 43 4.24 -2.77 -3.38
C ARG A 43 4.41 -1.51 -2.52
N ARG A 44 3.28 -0.88 -2.19
CA ARG A 44 3.26 0.40 -1.45
C ARG A 44 2.28 0.38 -0.28
N VAL A 45 2.41 1.38 0.57
CA VAL A 45 1.43 1.70 1.61
C VAL A 45 1.06 3.17 1.49
N GLU A 46 -0.24 3.46 1.58
CA GLU A 46 -0.77 4.82 1.60
C GLU A 46 -1.25 5.16 3.02
N ILE A 47 -0.95 6.37 3.48
CA ILE A 47 -1.37 6.88 4.79
C ILE A 47 -2.22 8.12 4.56
N PHE A 48 -3.48 8.07 4.98
CA PHE A 48 -4.41 9.18 4.88
C PHE A 48 -4.58 9.83 6.25
N LEU A 49 -4.35 11.14 6.31
CA LEU A 49 -4.62 11.96 7.49
C LEU A 49 -5.97 12.64 7.30
N ARG A 50 -6.84 12.54 8.31
CA ARG A 50 -8.08 13.30 8.37
C ARG A 50 -7.93 14.36 9.45
N THR A 51 -7.93 15.62 9.06
CA THR A 51 -7.96 16.80 9.93
C THR A 51 -9.37 17.31 10.08
#